data_AF-A0A1Z4KVK6-F1
#
_entry.id   AF-A0A1Z4KVK6-F1
#
_cell.length_a   1.000
_cell.length_b   1.000
_cell.length_c   1.000
_cell.angle_alpha   90.00
_cell.angle_beta   90.00
_cell.angle_gamma   90.00
#
_symmetry.space_group_name_H-M   'P 1'
#
loop_
_entity.id
_entity.type
_entity.pdbx_description
1 polymer ?
#
loop_
_entity_poly.entity_id
_entity_poly.type
_entity_poly.pdbx_seq_one_letter_code
_entity_poly.pdbx_strand_id
1 'polypeptide(L)'
;MMPFNPPPEPRNFDEKVRQPGNAWLEKNPDPKKGTRDYWSPFKSSLADGFNNLCGYSVMYEPVGTVDHYRSRENYRNLAYEWSNLRFASAWINSSKGTLDDQVLDPFDLGED
;
A
#
# COMPACT_ATOMS: atom_id res chain seq x y z
N MET A 1 -11.92 -3.60 12.36
CA MET A 1 -10.93 -2.63 11.87
C MET A 1 -10.89 -1.47 12.87
N MET A 2 -9.74 -0.82 13.03
CA MET A 2 -9.60 0.40 13.84
C MET A 2 -9.01 1.50 12.95
N PRO A 3 -9.27 2.79 13.23
CA PRO A 3 -8.63 3.87 12.48
C PRO A 3 -7.12 3.87 12.73
N PHE A 4 -6.36 4.10 11.67
CA PHE A 4 -4.93 4.35 11.72
C PHE A 4 -4.63 5.76 11.23
N ASN A 5 -3.80 6.48 11.98
CA ASN A 5 -3.24 7.73 11.48
C ASN A 5 -2.30 7.41 10.31
N PRO A 6 -2.46 8.05 9.12
CA PRO A 6 -1.54 7.85 8.02
C PRO A 6 -0.10 8.14 8.46
N PRO A 7 0.83 7.17 8.33
CA PRO A 7 2.21 7.40 8.72
C PRO A 7 2.84 8.47 7.81
N PRO A 8 3.75 9.30 8.33
CA PRO A 8 4.45 10.28 7.51
C PRO A 8 5.23 9.58 6.40
N GLU A 9 5.24 10.19 5.21
CA GLU A 9 6.03 9.67 4.09
C GLU A 9 7.52 9.69 4.44
N PRO A 10 8.25 8.56 4.27
CA PRO A 10 9.69 8.51 4.48
C PRO A 10 10.42 9.47 3.53
N ARG A 11 11.44 10.17 4.04
CA ARG A 11 12.17 11.24 3.30
C ARG A 11 12.66 10.84 1.89
N ASN A 12 13.05 9.59 1.70
CA ASN A 12 13.58 9.08 0.43
C ASN A 12 12.56 8.24 -0.36
N PHE A 13 11.28 8.24 0.02
CA PHE A 13 10.24 7.51 -0.70
C PHE A 13 10.04 8.07 -2.11
N ASP A 14 9.99 9.39 -2.26
CA ASP A 14 9.83 10.04 -3.57
C ASP A 14 10.93 9.62 -4.56
N GLU A 15 12.19 9.77 -4.15
CA GLU A 15 13.37 9.46 -4.96
C GLU A 15 13.48 7.96 -5.28
N LYS A 16 13.14 7.08 -4.33
CA LYS A 16 13.36 5.63 -4.46
C LYS A 16 12.16 4.86 -4.99
N VAL A 17 10.95 5.40 -4.91
CA VAL A 17 9.70 4.73 -5.24
C VAL A 17 8.90 5.50 -6.27
N ARG A 18 8.46 6.73 -5.93
CA ARG A 18 7.54 7.50 -6.76
C ARG A 18 8.14 7.84 -8.12
N GLN A 19 9.30 8.50 -8.13
CA GLN A 19 9.96 8.90 -9.38
C GLN A 19 10.33 7.70 -10.29
N PRO A 20 11.07 6.67 -9.83
CA PRO A 20 11.40 5.54 -10.68
C PRO A 20 10.18 4.69 -11.05
N GLY A 21 9.19 4.60 -10.17
CA GLY A 21 7.92 3.92 -10.41
C GLY A 21 7.12 4.57 -11.53
N ASN A 22 6.91 5.89 -11.46
CA ASN A 22 6.21 6.65 -12.50
C ASN A 22 6.97 6.64 -13.83
N ALA A 23 8.29 6.78 -13.81
CA ALA A 23 9.11 6.61 -15.01
C ALA A 23 8.99 5.20 -15.61
N TRP A 24 8.81 4.17 -14.78
CA TRP A 24 8.54 2.81 -15.24
C TRP A 24 7.14 2.72 -15.89
N LEU A 25 6.11 3.37 -15.34
CA LEU A 25 4.76 3.41 -15.94
C LEU A 25 4.76 4.08 -17.30
N GLU A 26 5.43 5.21 -17.44
CA GLU A 26 5.57 5.95 -18.70
C GLU A 26 6.25 5.11 -19.78
N LYS A 27 7.32 4.39 -19.42
CA LYS A 27 8.03 3.47 -20.33
C LYS A 27 7.23 2.20 -20.65
N ASN A 28 6.23 1.86 -19.85
CA ASN A 28 5.44 0.65 -19.98
C ASN A 28 3.95 1.01 -19.92
N PRO A 29 3.39 1.66 -20.95
CA PRO A 29 2.00 2.11 -20.92
C PRO A 29 0.99 0.95 -20.93
N ASP A 30 1.36 -0.23 -21.46
CA ASP A 30 0.51 -1.42 -21.48
C ASP A 30 0.25 -1.93 -20.04
N PRO A 31 -1.01 -1.91 -19.57
CA PRO A 31 -1.38 -2.40 -18.24
C PRO A 31 -1.01 -3.87 -17.99
N LYS A 32 -0.92 -4.69 -19.04
CA LYS A 32 -0.53 -6.11 -18.92
C LYS A 32 0.88 -6.31 -18.39
N LYS A 33 1.74 -5.30 -18.51
CA LYS A 33 3.09 -5.34 -17.90
C LYS A 33 3.07 -5.20 -16.38
N GLY A 34 1.92 -4.85 -15.78
CA GLY A 34 1.76 -4.70 -14.34
C GLY A 34 2.48 -3.47 -13.80
N THR A 35 3.15 -3.62 -12.66
CA THR A 35 3.95 -2.60 -11.94
C THR A 35 5.24 -3.23 -11.47
N ARG A 36 6.31 -2.44 -11.31
CA ARG A 36 7.57 -2.92 -10.74
C ARG A 36 7.65 -2.61 -9.25
N ASP A 37 8.13 -3.56 -8.46
CA ASP A 37 8.30 -3.35 -7.03
C ASP A 37 9.47 -2.41 -6.74
N TYR A 38 9.14 -1.20 -6.28
CA TYR A 38 10.08 -0.24 -5.71
C TYR A 38 9.75 0.06 -4.24
N TRP A 39 8.58 -0.35 -3.75
CA TRP A 39 8.05 0.00 -2.42
C TRP A 39 8.46 -0.98 -1.32
N SER A 40 8.78 -2.24 -1.64
CA SER A 40 9.13 -3.25 -0.61
C SER A 40 10.23 -2.84 0.38
N PRO A 41 11.27 -2.06 0.00
CA PRO A 41 12.24 -1.53 0.95
C PRO A 41 11.65 -0.65 2.07
N PHE A 42 10.44 -0.11 1.89
CA PHE A 42 9.72 0.74 2.85
C PHE A 42 8.67 -0.01 3.67
N LYS A 43 8.61 -1.34 3.55
CA LYS A 43 7.67 -2.16 4.33
C LYS A 43 7.86 -1.97 5.84
N SER A 44 9.09 -1.84 6.33
CA SER A 44 9.34 -1.58 7.76
C SER A 44 8.76 -0.24 8.21
N SER A 45 8.85 0.81 7.40
CA SER A 45 8.23 2.11 7.70
C SER A 45 6.69 2.02 7.78
N LEU A 46 6.08 1.17 6.94
CA LEU A 46 4.65 0.87 7.07
C LEU A 46 4.38 0.05 8.33
N ALA A 47 5.17 -0.99 8.63
CA ALA A 47 5.01 -1.79 9.83
C ALA A 47 5.08 -0.92 11.11
N ASP A 48 6.04 0.00 11.18
CA ASP A 48 6.16 0.97 12.27
C ASP A 48 4.92 1.86 12.38
N GLY A 49 4.45 2.41 11.24
CA GLY A 49 3.24 3.24 11.18
C GLY A 49 1.95 2.52 11.59
N PHE A 50 1.88 1.22 11.35
CA PHE A 50 0.77 0.35 11.73
C PHE A 50 0.98 -0.37 13.07
N ASN A 51 2.01 -0.01 13.85
CA ASN A 51 2.35 -0.66 15.12
C ASN A 51 2.51 -2.19 15.03
N ASN A 52 3.04 -2.68 13.90
CA ASN A 52 3.14 -4.10 13.56
C ASN A 52 1.78 -4.85 13.57
N LEU A 53 0.68 -4.13 13.37
CA LEU A 53 -0.65 -4.71 13.19
C LEU A 53 -1.01 -4.71 11.72
N CYS A 54 -1.67 -5.75 11.23
CA CYS A 54 -2.27 -5.71 9.91
C CYS A 54 -3.34 -4.60 9.86
N GLY A 55 -3.24 -3.70 8.88
CA GLY A 55 -4.15 -2.56 8.73
C GLY A 55 -5.63 -2.94 8.56
N TYR A 56 -5.92 -4.16 8.11
CA TYR A 56 -7.29 -4.62 7.90
C TYR A 56 -7.87 -5.35 9.12
N SER A 57 -7.12 -6.31 9.68
CA SER A 57 -7.60 -7.17 10.76
C SER A 57 -7.26 -6.66 12.17
N VAL A 58 -6.31 -5.73 12.28
CA VAL A 58 -5.76 -5.26 13.57
C VAL A 58 -5.10 -6.39 14.38
N MET A 59 -4.76 -7.50 13.72
CA MET A 59 -3.99 -8.58 14.33
C MET A 59 -2.49 -8.30 14.19
N TYR A 60 -1.70 -8.72 15.18
CA TYR A 60 -0.25 -8.66 15.09
C TYR A 60 0.27 -9.40 13.86
N GLU A 61 1.11 -8.74 13.08
CA GLU A 61 1.67 -9.22 11.83
C GLU A 61 3.21 -9.06 11.85
N PRO A 62 3.95 -10.15 12.12
CA PRO A 62 5.41 -10.08 12.28
C PRO A 62 6.18 -9.97 10.94
N VAL A 63 5.55 -10.30 9.81
CA VAL A 63 6.24 -10.32 8.50
C VAL A 63 5.60 -9.33 7.55
N GLY A 64 4.29 -9.48 7.33
CA GLY A 64 3.44 -8.65 6.48
C GLY A 64 3.92 -8.44 5.05
N THR A 65 3.07 -7.76 4.30
CA THR A 65 3.30 -7.32 2.93
C THR A 65 2.85 -5.88 2.78
N VAL A 66 3.28 -5.26 1.68
CA VAL A 66 2.76 -3.96 1.26
C VAL A 66 1.54 -4.20 0.40
N ASP A 67 0.38 -3.80 0.91
CA ASP A 67 -0.86 -3.78 0.15
C ASP A 67 -1.06 -2.41 -0.52
N HIS A 68 -1.70 -2.42 -1.69
CA HIS A 68 -2.18 -1.20 -2.33
C HIS A 68 -3.68 -1.09 -2.07
N TYR A 69 -4.08 -0.11 -1.26
CA TYR A 69 -5.48 0.08 -0.88
C TYR A 69 -6.38 0.17 -2.13
N ARG A 70 -6.00 1.03 -3.07
CA ARG A 70 -6.46 0.97 -4.46
C ARG A 70 -5.51 0.09 -5.25
N SER A 71 -6.02 -1.04 -5.73
CA SER A 71 -5.23 -2.09 -6.35
C SER A 71 -4.45 -1.55 -7.54
N ARG A 72 -3.22 -2.04 -7.70
CA ARG A 72 -2.37 -1.75 -8.86
C ARG A 72 -2.95 -2.22 -10.20
N GLU A 73 -3.97 -3.07 -10.18
CA GLU A 73 -4.65 -3.58 -11.38
C GLU A 73 -5.67 -2.56 -11.91
N ASN A 74 -6.53 -2.05 -11.04
CA ASN A 74 -7.55 -1.06 -11.41
C ASN A 74 -7.02 0.39 -11.36
N TYR A 75 -6.09 0.67 -10.43
CA TYR A 75 -5.58 2.01 -10.11
C TYR A 75 -4.06 2.07 -10.23
N ARG A 76 -3.56 1.63 -11.38
CA ARG A 76 -2.12 1.53 -11.67
C ARG A 76 -1.34 2.83 -11.44
N ASN A 77 -1.96 3.98 -11.68
CA ASN A 77 -1.37 5.30 -11.46
C ASN A 77 -1.14 5.64 -9.97
N LEU A 78 -1.76 4.91 -9.03
CA LEU A 78 -1.59 5.08 -7.59
C LEU A 78 -0.59 4.06 -6.99
N ALA A 79 0.05 3.24 -7.82
CA ALA A 79 0.92 2.16 -7.35
C ALA A 79 2.16 2.65 -6.58
N TYR A 80 2.57 3.90 -6.78
CA TYR A 80 3.77 4.47 -6.18
C TYR A 80 3.48 5.64 -5.25
N GLU A 81 2.23 5.76 -4.79
CA GLU A 81 1.82 6.80 -3.85
C GLU A 81 1.79 6.24 -2.43
N TRP A 82 2.54 6.87 -1.52
CA TRP A 82 2.64 6.44 -0.12
C TRP A 82 1.28 6.34 0.57
N SER A 83 0.40 7.32 0.30
CA SER A 83 -0.97 7.36 0.82
C SER A 83 -1.83 6.18 0.38
N ASN A 84 -1.43 5.43 -0.65
CA ASN A 84 -2.12 4.24 -1.14
C ASN A 84 -1.55 2.93 -0.56
N LEU A 85 -0.45 2.95 0.21
CA LEU A 85 0.19 1.76 0.72
C LEU A 85 -0.26 1.42 2.15
N ARG A 86 -0.48 0.13 2.44
CA ARG A 86 -0.87 -0.38 3.76
C ARG A 86 0.04 -1.53 4.19
N PHE A 87 0.25 -1.70 5.48
CA PHE A 87 0.87 -2.92 6.02
C PHE A 87 -0.21 -3.97 6.24
N ALA A 88 -0.09 -5.13 5.61
CA ALA A 88 -1.14 -6.16 5.67
C ALA A 88 -0.59 -7.58 5.79
N SER A 89 -1.37 -8.47 6.40
CA SER A 89 -1.11 -9.91 6.31
C SER A 89 -1.24 -10.39 4.87
N ALA A 90 -0.33 -11.27 4.43
CA ALA A 90 -0.27 -11.74 3.05
C ALA A 90 -1.59 -12.35 2.55
N TRP A 91 -2.25 -13.16 3.40
CA TRP A 91 -3.52 -13.79 3.05
C TRP A 91 -4.66 -12.78 2.92
N ILE A 92 -4.71 -11.75 3.77
CA ILE A 92 -5.73 -10.69 3.70
C ILE A 92 -5.52 -9.84 2.45
N ASN A 93 -4.28 -9.44 2.16
CA ASN A 93 -3.92 -8.72 0.93
C ASN A 93 -4.36 -9.54 -0.31
N SER A 94 -4.06 -10.84 -0.33
CA SER A 94 -4.51 -11.72 -1.41
C SER A 94 -6.03 -11.86 -1.50
N SER A 95 -6.74 -11.90 -0.37
CA SER A 95 -8.20 -11.97 -0.33
C SER A 95 -8.87 -10.67 -0.76
N LYS A 96 -8.27 -9.51 -0.43
CA LYS A 96 -8.73 -8.20 -0.92
C LYS A 96 -8.65 -8.15 -2.44
N GLY A 97 -7.49 -8.48 -3.02
CA GLY A 97 -7.26 -8.38 -4.44
C GLY A 97 -7.69 -7.02 -5.02
N THR A 98 -8.69 -7.05 -5.89
CA THR A 98 -9.26 -5.89 -6.60
C THR A 98 -10.61 -5.42 -6.04
N LEU A 99 -10.97 -5.80 -4.81
CA LEU A 99 -12.19 -5.37 -4.10
C LEU A 99 -12.08 -3.91 -3.59
N ASP A 100 -11.61 -3.01 -4.46
CA ASP A 100 -11.12 -1.67 -4.11
C ASP A 100 -12.17 -0.78 -3.45
N ASP A 101 -13.45 -0.91 -3.83
CA ASP A 101 -14.57 -0.11 -3.27
C ASP A 101 -15.38 -0.86 -2.20
N GLN A 102 -15.01 -2.11 -1.89
CA GLN A 102 -15.74 -2.97 -0.95
C GLN A 102 -15.00 -3.14 0.38
N VAL A 103 -13.73 -2.74 0.44
CA VAL A 103 -12.92 -2.76 1.65
C VAL A 103 -12.78 -1.35 2.18
N LEU A 104 -13.11 -1.16 3.45
CA LEU A 104 -12.92 0.13 4.13
C LEU A 104 -11.43 0.47 4.22
N ASP A 105 -11.11 1.74 4.00
CA ASP A 105 -9.74 2.22 4.20
C ASP A 105 -9.50 2.38 5.71
N PRO A 106 -8.47 1.74 6.31
CA PRO A 106 -8.11 2.02 7.70
C PRO A 106 -7.74 3.49 7.97
N PHE A 107 -7.45 4.29 6.94
CA PHE A 107 -7.18 5.72 7.08
C PHE A 107 -8.43 6.61 7.02
N ASP A 108 -9.58 6.08 6.60
CA ASP A 108 -10.84 6.82 6.42
C ASP A 108 -12.00 6.13 7.16
N LEU A 109 -11.71 5.69 8.38
CA LEU A 109 -12.73 5.34 9.35
C LEU A 109 -12.95 6.59 10.19
N GLY A 110 -14.14 7.21 10.06
CA GLY A 110 -14.49 8.43 10.79
C GLY A 110 -14.22 8.32 12.30
N GLU A 111 -13.91 9.45 12.93
CA GLU A 111 -13.87 9.53 14.39
C GLU A 111 -15.31 9.55 14.91
N ASP A 112 -15.72 8.48 15.61
CA ASP A 112 -16.92 8.49 16.45
C ASP A 112 -16.66 9.21 17.78
#